data_AF-A0A2A5GWC5-F1
#
_entry.id   AF-A0A2A5GWC5-F1
#
_cell.length_a   1.000
_cell.length_b   1.000
_cell.length_c   1.000
_cell.angle_alpha   90.00
_cell.angle_beta   90.00
_cell.angle_gamma   90.00
#
_symmetry.space_group_name_H-M   'P 1'
#
loop_
_entity.id
_entity.type
_entity.pdbx_description
1 polymer ?
#
loop_
_entity_poly.entity_id
_entity_poly.type
_entity_poly.pdbx_seq_one_letter_code
_entity_poly.pdbx_strand_id
1 'polypeptide(L)'
;MNIIIKKAEEELLEFIDGIKNSNENLRCTHFQASRIPEFENEDTIDFIVRDLGHQNGEIFICSDGDLFIIAKKMGPPFTKGLKNFVLTRLETRPALPEELVILFEIQIDHHEIARIIEEKLRVRKHEEKKERHEQERIQWQEQRTRILNKPIPEHFHQILLNRQQSDKETNILVIDDDPFSLKLFTNALPSTYNILLAENGENALFQYFTKAPDIMFLDIGLPDISGHDVLAKILEHDPQAFIIMLSGKGDKDNVMRAIKHGAKGFIGKPLTHDKLQHYIEQSPHIQTING
;
A
#
# COMPACT_ATOMS: atom_id res chain seq x y z
N MET A 1 -40.15 -2.13 -7.83
CA MET A 1 -39.07 -1.86 -6.87
C MET A 1 -37.77 -1.76 -7.63
N ASN A 2 -36.95 -0.77 -7.31
CA ASN A 2 -35.62 -0.64 -7.84
C ASN A 2 -34.60 -1.10 -6.78
N ILE A 3 -33.52 -1.76 -7.22
CA ILE A 3 -32.50 -2.37 -6.36
C ILE A 3 -31.17 -1.72 -6.69
N ILE A 4 -30.61 -1.02 -5.71
CA ILE A 4 -29.33 -0.32 -5.78
C ILE A 4 -28.28 -1.15 -5.05
N ILE A 5 -27.18 -1.44 -5.74
CA ILE A 5 -26.07 -2.24 -5.21
C ILE A 5 -24.74 -1.48 -5.34
N LYS A 6 -24.55 -0.75 -6.44
CA LYS A 6 -23.34 0.04 -6.66
C LYS A 6 -23.43 1.32 -5.85
N LYS A 7 -22.41 1.62 -5.05
CA LYS A 7 -22.35 2.84 -4.21
C LYS A 7 -23.62 3.03 -3.37
N ALA A 8 -24.19 1.93 -2.88
CA ALA A 8 -25.51 1.94 -2.27
C ALA A 8 -25.59 2.86 -1.05
N GLU A 9 -24.54 2.94 -0.23
CA GLU A 9 -24.47 3.85 0.90
C GLU A 9 -24.46 5.33 0.46
N GLU A 10 -23.68 5.69 -0.56
CA GLU A 10 -23.67 7.05 -1.10
C GLU A 10 -25.00 7.43 -1.75
N GLU A 11 -25.54 6.57 -2.61
CA GLU A 11 -26.83 6.79 -3.26
C GLU A 11 -27.97 6.87 -2.24
N LEU A 12 -27.92 6.07 -1.18
CA LEU A 12 -28.88 6.12 -0.09
C LEU A 12 -28.80 7.44 0.69
N LEU A 13 -27.60 7.94 0.96
CA LEU A 13 -27.42 9.21 1.66
C LEU A 13 -28.00 10.38 0.83
N GLU A 14 -27.69 10.41 -0.47
CA GLU A 14 -28.26 11.38 -1.42
C GLU A 14 -29.79 11.25 -1.51
N PHE A 15 -30.29 10.01 -1.54
CA PHE A 15 -31.72 9.74 -1.59
C PHE A 15 -32.44 10.27 -0.34
N ILE A 16 -31.95 9.94 0.86
CA ILE A 16 -32.50 10.43 2.14
C ILE A 16 -32.48 11.96 2.19
N ASP A 17 -31.39 12.59 1.77
CA ASP A 17 -31.27 14.05 1.73
C ASP A 17 -32.33 14.69 0.80
N GLY A 18 -32.59 14.05 -0.35
CA GLY A 18 -33.59 14.49 -1.32
C GLY A 18 -35.04 14.39 -0.85
N ILE A 19 -35.36 13.46 0.06
CA ILE A 19 -36.75 13.19 0.49
C ILE A 19 -37.06 13.59 1.94
N LYS A 20 -36.08 13.98 2.75
CA LYS A 20 -36.26 14.29 4.19
C LYS A 20 -37.31 15.37 4.48
N ASN A 21 -37.49 16.32 3.56
CA ASN A 21 -38.47 17.41 3.66
C ASN A 21 -39.75 17.16 2.83
N SER A 22 -39.90 15.97 2.27
CA SER A 22 -41.08 15.62 1.47
C SER A 22 -42.30 15.42 2.35
N ASN A 23 -43.48 15.78 1.82
CA ASN A 23 -44.78 15.47 2.45
C ASN A 23 -45.21 14.01 2.23
N GLU A 24 -44.33 13.17 1.67
CA GLU A 24 -44.61 11.76 1.44
C GLU A 24 -44.35 10.97 2.72
N ASN A 25 -45.30 10.15 3.16
CA ASN A 25 -45.13 9.29 4.35
C ASN A 25 -44.26 8.07 4.02
N LEU A 26 -42.98 8.31 3.71
CA LEU A 26 -41.98 7.30 3.40
C LEU A 26 -41.32 6.80 4.69
N ARG A 27 -41.17 5.49 4.79
CA ARG A 27 -40.47 4.85 5.90
C ARG A 27 -39.26 4.10 5.39
N CYS A 28 -38.24 4.00 6.23
CA CYS A 28 -37.01 3.29 5.96
C CYS A 28 -36.91 2.09 6.89
N THR A 29 -36.72 0.89 6.35
CA THR A 29 -36.43 -0.32 7.13
C THR A 29 -34.96 -0.66 6.95
N HIS A 30 -34.20 -0.65 8.03
CA HIS A 30 -32.81 -1.10 8.07
C HIS A 30 -32.77 -2.55 8.58
N PHE A 31 -32.37 -3.47 7.72
CA PHE A 31 -32.11 -4.85 8.07
C PHE A 31 -30.61 -5.09 8.19
N GLN A 32 -30.19 -5.49 9.39
CA GLN A 32 -28.79 -5.63 9.78
C GLN A 32 -28.22 -7.02 9.42
N ALA A 33 -28.21 -7.36 8.13
CA ALA A 33 -27.71 -8.63 7.63
C ALA A 33 -26.23 -8.87 7.99
N SER A 34 -25.41 -7.81 8.02
CA SER A 34 -23.99 -7.83 8.43
C SER A 34 -23.74 -8.41 9.82
N ARG A 35 -24.78 -8.48 10.66
CA ARG A 35 -24.73 -9.05 12.02
C ARG A 35 -25.10 -10.53 12.07
N ILE A 36 -25.44 -11.13 10.94
CA ILE A 36 -25.73 -12.56 10.83
C ILE A 36 -24.55 -13.23 10.11
N PRO A 37 -23.79 -14.11 10.78
CA PRO A 37 -22.70 -14.84 10.14
C PRO A 37 -23.19 -15.65 8.94
N GLU A 38 -22.44 -15.63 7.84
CA GLU A 38 -22.68 -16.45 6.63
C GLU A 38 -24.07 -16.26 6.01
N PHE A 39 -24.69 -15.10 6.21
CA PHE A 39 -26.02 -14.81 5.70
C PHE A 39 -26.01 -14.29 4.27
N GLU A 40 -26.81 -14.92 3.41
CA GLU A 40 -27.02 -14.49 2.03
C GLU A 40 -28.40 -13.83 1.85
N ASN A 41 -28.42 -12.72 1.11
CA ASN A 41 -29.61 -11.88 0.98
C ASN A 41 -30.60 -12.34 -0.10
N GLU A 42 -30.25 -13.28 -0.98
CA GLU A 42 -31.02 -13.59 -2.21
C GLU A 42 -32.50 -13.89 -1.91
N ASP A 43 -32.74 -14.88 -1.06
CA ASP A 43 -34.08 -15.24 -0.56
C ASP A 43 -34.82 -14.09 0.14
N THR A 44 -34.07 -13.24 0.84
CA THR A 44 -34.61 -12.13 1.63
C THR A 44 -35.09 -11.00 0.74
N ILE A 45 -34.35 -10.70 -0.34
CA ILE A 45 -34.74 -9.72 -1.35
C ILE A 45 -36.03 -10.16 -2.03
N ASP A 46 -36.12 -11.44 -2.43
CA ASP A 46 -37.32 -12.00 -3.05
C ASP A 46 -38.54 -11.92 -2.13
N PHE A 47 -38.35 -12.18 -0.84
CA PHE A 47 -39.41 -11.97 0.15
C PHE A 47 -39.85 -10.51 0.22
N ILE A 48 -38.91 -9.56 0.31
CA ILE A 48 -39.22 -8.13 0.40
C ILE A 48 -39.98 -7.66 -0.85
N VAL A 49 -39.51 -8.05 -2.05
CA VAL A 49 -40.14 -7.71 -3.33
C VAL A 49 -41.57 -8.27 -3.40
N ARG A 50 -41.77 -9.52 -2.99
CA ARG A 50 -43.09 -10.16 -2.99
C ARG A 50 -44.05 -9.52 -1.97
N ASP A 51 -43.58 -9.24 -0.77
CA ASP A 51 -44.43 -8.71 0.33
C ASP A 51 -44.85 -7.26 0.07
N LEU A 52 -43.95 -6.44 -0.49
CA LEU A 52 -44.25 -5.04 -0.86
C LEU A 52 -45.04 -4.94 -2.18
N GLY A 53 -44.93 -5.93 -3.07
CA GLY A 53 -45.66 -6.00 -4.34
C GLY A 53 -45.21 -4.95 -5.37
N HIS A 54 -46.13 -4.50 -6.23
CA HIS A 54 -45.87 -3.48 -7.27
C HIS A 54 -45.72 -2.04 -6.74
N GLN A 55 -45.43 -1.85 -5.46
CA GLN A 55 -45.24 -0.50 -4.90
C GLN A 55 -43.96 0.14 -5.44
N ASN A 56 -43.99 1.47 -5.62
CA ASN A 56 -42.78 2.27 -5.81
C ASN A 56 -42.01 2.29 -4.48
N GLY A 57 -40.86 1.62 -4.49
CA GLY A 57 -39.92 1.54 -3.38
C GLY A 57 -38.53 1.19 -3.87
N GLU A 58 -37.55 1.51 -3.03
CA GLU A 58 -36.12 1.34 -3.30
C GLU A 58 -35.53 0.35 -2.29
N ILE A 59 -34.69 -0.58 -2.74
CA ILE A 59 -33.82 -1.37 -1.87
C ILE A 59 -32.37 -0.96 -2.14
N PHE A 60 -31.65 -0.60 -1.08
CA PHE A 60 -30.22 -0.36 -1.11
C PHE A 60 -29.52 -1.52 -0.42
N ILE A 61 -28.63 -2.20 -1.14
CA ILE A 61 -27.80 -3.30 -0.64
C ILE A 61 -26.42 -2.72 -0.33
N CYS A 62 -26.14 -2.49 0.96
CA CYS A 62 -24.86 -1.98 1.42
C CYS A 62 -23.72 -2.97 1.15
N SER A 63 -22.50 -2.44 1.11
CA SER A 63 -21.27 -3.22 0.89
C SER A 63 -21.02 -4.28 1.96
N ASP A 64 -21.49 -4.05 3.19
CA ASP A 64 -21.43 -5.03 4.28
C ASP A 64 -22.62 -6.00 4.31
N GLY A 65 -23.48 -5.93 3.29
CA GLY A 65 -24.66 -6.78 3.14
C GLY A 65 -25.92 -6.26 3.81
N ASP A 66 -25.86 -5.20 4.64
CA ASP A 66 -27.08 -4.63 5.21
C ASP A 66 -28.03 -4.12 4.13
N LEU A 67 -29.34 -4.19 4.41
CA LEU A 67 -30.37 -3.70 3.51
C LEU A 67 -31.05 -2.47 4.08
N PHE A 68 -31.21 -1.44 3.26
CA PHE A 68 -32.13 -0.34 3.53
C PHE A 68 -33.26 -0.37 2.51
N ILE A 69 -34.48 -0.45 3.01
CA ILE A 69 -35.69 -0.55 2.18
C ILE A 69 -36.47 0.74 2.39
N ILE A 70 -36.87 1.44 1.33
CA ILE A 70 -37.67 2.67 1.44
C ILE A 70 -38.97 2.53 0.66
N ALA A 71 -40.11 2.66 1.35
CA ALA A 71 -41.44 2.58 0.75
C ALA A 71 -42.53 3.25 1.62
N LYS A 72 -43.70 3.55 1.01
CA LYS A 72 -44.82 4.28 1.67
C LYS A 72 -45.64 3.43 2.66
N LYS A 73 -45.71 2.11 2.49
CA LYS A 73 -46.52 1.20 3.33
C LYS A 73 -45.67 0.21 4.11
N MET A 74 -44.68 0.70 4.85
CA MET A 74 -43.91 -0.15 5.76
C MET A 74 -44.34 0.09 7.21
N GLY A 75 -44.47 -0.97 7.99
CA GLY A 75 -44.93 -0.87 9.38
C GLY A 75 -44.55 -2.10 10.19
N PRO A 76 -44.95 -2.17 11.46
CA PRO A 76 -44.63 -3.30 12.34
C PRO A 76 -44.97 -4.70 11.78
N PRO A 77 -46.06 -4.90 11.01
CA PRO A 77 -46.32 -6.19 10.37
C PRO A 77 -45.22 -6.60 9.37
N PHE A 78 -44.73 -5.67 8.57
CA PHE A 78 -43.67 -5.90 7.59
C PHE A 78 -42.36 -6.26 8.29
N THR A 79 -41.93 -5.46 9.28
CA THR A 79 -40.66 -5.73 9.99
C THR A 79 -40.69 -7.04 10.77
N LYS A 80 -41.84 -7.38 11.37
CA LYS A 80 -42.05 -8.69 12.01
C LYS A 80 -42.03 -9.84 11.00
N GLY A 81 -42.67 -9.65 9.84
CA GLY A 81 -42.65 -10.61 8.73
C GLY A 81 -41.23 -10.89 8.24
N LEU A 82 -40.47 -9.83 7.98
CA LEU A 82 -39.06 -9.90 7.57
C LEU A 82 -38.20 -10.60 8.63
N LYS A 83 -38.30 -10.19 9.90
CA LYS A 83 -37.57 -10.84 11.00
C LYS A 83 -37.88 -12.33 11.08
N ASN A 84 -39.16 -12.71 11.02
CA ASN A 84 -39.56 -14.12 11.06
C ASN A 84 -39.06 -14.91 9.84
N PHE A 85 -39.15 -14.32 8.64
CA PHE A 85 -38.67 -14.93 7.42
C PHE A 85 -37.18 -15.25 7.49
N VAL A 86 -36.37 -14.30 7.95
CA VAL A 86 -34.92 -14.48 8.17
C VAL A 86 -34.67 -15.57 9.22
N LEU A 87 -35.36 -15.51 10.37
CA LEU A 87 -35.20 -16.51 11.44
C LEU A 87 -35.53 -17.95 11.01
N THR A 88 -36.43 -18.15 10.04
CA THR A 88 -36.73 -19.50 9.50
C THR A 88 -35.63 -20.09 8.63
N ARG A 89 -34.64 -19.29 8.21
CA ARG A 89 -33.55 -19.68 7.29
C ARG A 89 -32.21 -19.85 7.97
N LEU A 90 -32.10 -19.45 9.23
CA LEU A 90 -30.87 -19.67 9.99
C LEU A 90 -30.83 -21.14 10.43
N GLU A 91 -29.85 -21.89 9.93
CA GLU A 91 -29.63 -23.29 10.31
C GLU A 91 -29.40 -23.44 11.83
N THR A 92 -28.72 -22.46 12.41
CA THR A 92 -28.53 -22.31 13.85
C THR A 92 -29.24 -21.05 14.35
N ARG A 93 -29.52 -20.96 15.66
CA ARG A 93 -29.97 -19.69 16.27
C ARG A 93 -28.75 -18.98 16.87
N PRO A 94 -27.99 -18.19 16.09
CA PRO A 94 -26.88 -17.43 16.64
C PRO A 94 -27.40 -16.42 17.68
N ALA A 95 -26.50 -15.92 18.53
CA ALA A 95 -26.79 -14.79 19.38
C ALA A 95 -27.00 -13.54 18.50
N LEU A 96 -28.25 -13.29 18.11
CA LEU A 96 -28.64 -12.16 17.27
C LEU A 96 -28.77 -10.89 18.11
N PRO A 97 -28.52 -9.70 17.51
CA PRO A 97 -28.80 -8.43 18.17
C PRO A 97 -30.29 -8.31 18.53
N GLU A 98 -30.61 -7.54 19.58
CA GLU A 98 -31.99 -7.29 20.01
C GLU A 98 -32.84 -6.73 18.84
N GLU A 99 -32.25 -5.80 18.08
CA GLU A 99 -32.88 -5.13 16.94
C GLU A 99 -32.20 -5.51 15.62
N LEU A 100 -32.62 -6.63 15.04
CA LEU A 100 -32.16 -7.09 13.72
C LEU A 100 -32.79 -6.29 12.54
N VAL A 101 -34.01 -5.79 12.75
CA VAL A 101 -34.78 -5.01 11.77
C VAL A 101 -35.27 -3.76 12.47
N ILE A 102 -34.85 -2.60 12.00
CA ILE A 102 -35.18 -1.29 12.57
C ILE A 102 -36.08 -0.55 11.59
N LEU A 103 -37.16 0.04 12.09
CA LEU A 103 -38.08 0.86 11.29
C LEU A 103 -37.90 2.33 11.66
N PHE A 104 -37.63 3.15 10.66
CA PHE A 104 -37.46 4.59 10.77
C PHE A 104 -38.57 5.33 10.03
N GLU A 105 -39.05 6.42 10.60
CA GLU A 105 -39.87 7.41 9.91
C GLU A 105 -38.95 8.47 9.34
N ILE A 106 -38.81 8.55 8.01
CA ILE A 106 -37.72 9.32 7.38
C ILE A 106 -37.76 10.80 7.78
N GLN A 107 -38.96 11.40 7.85
CA GLN A 107 -39.12 12.80 8.25
C GLN A 107 -38.62 13.07 9.68
N ILE A 108 -38.64 12.07 10.56
CA ILE A 108 -38.24 12.19 11.97
C ILE A 108 -36.78 11.74 12.14
N ASP A 109 -36.44 10.59 11.57
CA ASP A 109 -35.23 9.84 11.87
C ASP A 109 -34.12 10.02 10.82
N HIS A 110 -34.29 10.90 9.83
CA HIS A 110 -33.29 11.11 8.75
C HIS A 110 -31.86 11.36 9.26
N HIS A 111 -31.70 12.05 10.39
CA HIS A 111 -30.39 12.24 11.02
C HIS A 111 -29.78 10.94 11.53
N GLU A 112 -30.59 10.06 12.12
CA GLU A 112 -30.14 8.75 12.62
C GLU A 112 -29.81 7.80 11.46
N ILE A 113 -30.66 7.78 10.42
CA ILE A 113 -30.40 7.04 9.18
C ILE A 113 -29.06 7.50 8.57
N ALA A 114 -28.87 8.81 8.41
CA ALA A 114 -27.63 9.38 7.88
C ALA A 114 -26.41 8.99 8.73
N ARG A 115 -26.52 9.07 10.06
CA ARG A 115 -25.45 8.69 10.98
C ARG A 115 -25.03 7.21 10.81
N ILE A 116 -25.98 6.30 10.64
CA ILE A 116 -25.69 4.88 10.40
C ILE A 116 -24.96 4.69 9.07
N ILE A 117 -25.41 5.35 8.01
CA ILE A 117 -24.82 5.25 6.67
C ILE A 117 -23.39 5.84 6.66
N GLU A 118 -23.20 7.00 7.28
CA GLU A 118 -21.90 7.65 7.41
C GLU A 118 -20.89 6.77 8.16
N GLU A 119 -21.34 6.08 9.22
CA GLU A 119 -20.51 5.14 9.95
C GLU A 119 -20.11 3.93 9.09
N LYS A 120 -21.03 3.37 8.29
CA LYS A 120 -20.72 2.31 7.32
C LYS A 120 -19.68 2.76 6.29
N LEU A 121 -19.86 3.94 5.72
CA LEU A 121 -18.90 4.54 4.78
C LEU A 121 -17.52 4.73 5.42
N ARG A 122 -17.47 5.12 6.70
CA ARG A 122 -16.22 5.29 7.45
C ARG A 122 -15.50 3.96 7.65
N VAL A 123 -16.23 2.90 8.02
CA VAL A 123 -15.68 1.54 8.19
C VAL A 123 -15.14 1.01 6.87
N ARG A 124 -15.92 1.07 5.79
CA ARG A 124 -15.50 0.62 4.45
C ARG A 124 -14.20 1.29 4.00
N LYS A 125 -14.13 2.62 4.07
CA LYS A 125 -12.92 3.38 3.69
C LYS A 125 -11.68 2.97 4.49
N HIS A 126 -11.87 2.62 5.77
CA HIS A 126 -10.77 2.16 6.62
C HIS A 126 -10.30 0.76 6.26
N GLU A 127 -11.23 -0.15 5.94
CA GLU A 127 -10.93 -1.51 5.48
C GLU A 127 -10.25 -1.51 4.11
N GLU A 128 -10.78 -0.78 3.14
CA GLU A 128 -10.16 -0.60 1.81
C GLU A 128 -8.73 -0.05 1.91
N LYS A 129 -8.48 0.87 2.86
CA LYS A 129 -7.13 1.39 3.12
C LYS A 129 -6.22 0.32 3.71
N LYS A 130 -6.72 -0.48 4.66
CA LYS A 130 -5.94 -1.59 5.24
C LYS A 130 -5.60 -2.65 4.20
N GLU A 131 -6.57 -3.07 3.41
CA GLU A 131 -6.37 -4.05 2.34
C GLU A 131 -5.37 -3.56 1.30
N ARG A 132 -5.48 -2.29 0.87
CA ARG A 132 -4.51 -1.70 -0.05
C ARG A 132 -3.08 -1.75 0.51
N HIS A 133 -2.89 -1.33 1.77
CA HIS A 133 -1.57 -1.40 2.41
C HIS A 133 -1.04 -2.83 2.59
N GLU A 134 -1.93 -3.79 2.85
CA GLU A 134 -1.58 -5.21 2.92
C GLU A 134 -1.11 -5.72 1.54
N GLN A 135 -1.85 -5.41 0.48
CA GLN A 135 -1.51 -5.78 -0.89
C GLN A 135 -0.19 -5.13 -1.34
N GLU A 136 0.01 -3.85 -1.06
CA GLU A 136 1.28 -3.14 -1.30
C GLU A 136 2.44 -3.85 -0.58
N ARG A 137 2.24 -4.28 0.67
CA ARG A 137 3.26 -5.00 1.45
C ARG A 137 3.58 -6.38 0.84
N ILE A 138 2.57 -7.14 0.43
CA ILE A 138 2.75 -8.45 -0.19
C ILE A 138 3.52 -8.29 -1.51
N GLN A 139 3.08 -7.38 -2.37
CA GLN A 139 3.75 -7.07 -3.64
C GLN A 139 5.22 -6.66 -3.43
N TRP A 140 5.48 -5.79 -2.44
CA TRP A 140 6.83 -5.40 -2.07
C TRP A 140 7.69 -6.59 -1.63
N GLN A 141 7.16 -7.48 -0.80
CA GLN A 141 7.89 -8.67 -0.34
C GLN A 141 8.21 -9.65 -1.47
N GLU A 142 7.28 -9.86 -2.39
CA GLU A 142 7.47 -10.69 -3.58
C GLU A 142 8.55 -10.11 -4.50
N GLN A 143 8.44 -8.81 -4.81
CA GLN A 143 9.44 -8.08 -5.60
C GLN A 143 10.83 -8.16 -4.97
N ARG A 144 10.92 -7.88 -3.66
CA ARG A 144 12.16 -7.96 -2.90
C ARG A 144 12.79 -9.34 -2.96
N THR A 145 11.99 -10.39 -2.75
CA THR A 145 12.46 -11.78 -2.78
C THR A 145 12.96 -12.15 -4.18
N ARG A 146 12.22 -11.77 -5.23
CA ARG A 146 12.61 -12.00 -6.62
C ARG A 146 13.96 -11.37 -6.95
N ILE A 147 14.18 -10.12 -6.52
CA ILE A 147 15.43 -9.39 -6.79
C ILE A 147 16.61 -10.03 -6.06
N LEU A 148 16.47 -10.33 -4.76
CA LEU A 148 17.56 -10.87 -3.94
C LEU A 148 17.96 -12.31 -4.30
N ASN A 149 17.03 -13.07 -4.90
CA ASN A 149 17.28 -14.44 -5.37
C ASN A 149 17.83 -14.51 -6.79
N LYS A 150 18.05 -13.38 -7.48
CA LYS A 150 18.70 -13.41 -8.79
C LYS A 150 20.11 -14.00 -8.68
N PRO A 151 20.49 -14.92 -9.59
CA PRO A 151 21.82 -15.48 -9.58
C PRO A 151 22.85 -14.40 -9.91
N ILE A 152 24.01 -14.51 -9.28
CA ILE A 152 25.15 -13.65 -9.57
C ILE A 152 25.84 -14.16 -10.84
N PRO A 153 26.35 -13.28 -11.71
CA PRO A 153 27.12 -13.69 -12.89
C PRO A 153 28.26 -14.64 -12.52
N GLU A 154 28.39 -15.74 -13.27
CA GLU A 154 29.39 -16.80 -13.01
C GLU A 154 30.83 -16.26 -12.99
N HIS A 155 31.10 -15.22 -13.78
CA HIS A 155 32.41 -14.59 -13.92
C HIS A 155 32.67 -13.46 -12.90
N PHE A 156 31.78 -13.24 -11.92
CA PHE A 156 31.92 -12.16 -10.94
C PHE A 156 33.23 -12.23 -10.15
N HIS A 157 33.69 -13.44 -9.79
CA HIS A 157 34.98 -13.60 -9.11
C HIS A 157 36.16 -13.10 -9.95
N GLN A 158 36.14 -13.35 -11.27
CA GLN A 158 37.18 -12.84 -12.17
C GLN A 158 37.11 -11.32 -12.30
N ILE A 159 35.91 -10.74 -12.31
CA ILE A 159 35.73 -9.28 -12.30
C ILE A 159 36.35 -8.68 -11.01
N LEU A 160 36.10 -9.29 -9.85
CA LEU A 160 36.69 -8.85 -8.57
C LEU A 160 38.22 -8.91 -8.57
N LEU A 161 38.82 -9.97 -9.12
CA LEU A 161 40.27 -10.09 -9.23
C LEU A 161 40.87 -9.01 -10.13
N ASN A 162 40.16 -8.62 -11.19
CA ASN A 162 40.59 -7.56 -12.09
C ASN A 162 40.39 -6.16 -11.51
N ARG A 163 39.67 -6.02 -10.39
CA ARG A 163 39.41 -4.72 -9.76
C ARG A 163 40.68 -3.98 -9.35
N GLN A 164 41.80 -4.64 -9.06
CA GLN A 164 43.00 -3.97 -8.55
C GLN A 164 44.11 -3.71 -9.60
N GLN A 165 43.81 -3.87 -10.89
CA GLN A 165 44.78 -3.61 -11.95
C GLN A 165 45.05 -2.10 -12.11
N SER A 166 46.32 -1.70 -12.24
CA SER A 166 46.79 -0.30 -12.19
C SER A 166 46.35 0.57 -13.36
N ASP A 167 46.00 -0.03 -14.50
CA ASP A 167 45.79 0.69 -15.76
C ASP A 167 44.30 0.84 -16.12
N LYS A 168 43.39 0.61 -15.16
CA LYS A 168 41.94 0.67 -15.39
C LYS A 168 41.35 2.03 -14.99
N GLU A 169 40.26 2.41 -15.64
CA GLU A 169 39.43 3.54 -15.22
C GLU A 169 38.81 3.30 -13.83
N THR A 170 38.76 4.35 -13.00
CA THR A 170 38.10 4.30 -11.69
C THR A 170 36.59 4.31 -11.87
N ASN A 171 35.94 3.22 -11.47
CA ASN A 171 34.50 3.04 -11.58
C ASN A 171 33.80 3.49 -10.28
N ILE A 172 32.91 4.47 -10.39
CA ILE A 172 32.11 4.97 -9.27
C ILE A 172 30.65 4.64 -9.55
N LEU A 173 30.03 3.82 -8.71
CA LEU A 173 28.60 3.50 -8.84
C LEU A 173 27.77 4.39 -7.91
N VAL A 174 26.78 5.07 -8.46
CA VAL A 174 25.85 5.94 -7.73
C VAL A 174 24.43 5.41 -7.88
N ILE A 175 23.72 5.30 -6.76
CA ILE A 175 22.38 4.73 -6.69
C ILE A 175 21.46 5.70 -5.95
N ASP A 176 20.48 6.22 -6.67
CA ASP A 176 19.46 7.15 -6.18
C ASP A 176 18.27 7.09 -7.13
N ASP A 177 17.05 7.06 -6.62
CA ASP A 177 15.83 7.02 -7.43
C ASP A 177 15.43 8.40 -7.96
N ASP A 178 16.04 9.47 -7.43
CA ASP A 178 15.86 10.83 -7.90
C ASP A 178 16.86 11.16 -9.04
N PRO A 179 16.37 11.36 -10.29
CA PRO A 179 17.24 11.72 -11.42
C PRO A 179 17.99 13.04 -11.22
N PHE A 180 17.44 13.96 -10.43
CA PHE A 180 18.12 15.21 -10.11
C PHE A 180 19.35 14.95 -9.23
N SER A 181 19.21 14.10 -8.22
CA SER A 181 20.31 13.65 -7.37
C SER A 181 21.40 12.95 -8.19
N LEU A 182 21.05 12.01 -9.08
CA LEU A 182 22.02 11.37 -10.00
C LEU A 182 22.77 12.39 -10.87
N LYS A 183 22.07 13.40 -11.40
CA LYS A 183 22.70 14.48 -12.19
C LYS A 183 23.67 15.34 -11.38
N LEU A 184 23.39 15.56 -10.09
CA LEU A 184 24.32 16.26 -9.20
C LEU A 184 25.63 15.48 -9.04
N PHE A 185 25.56 14.14 -8.91
CA PHE A 185 26.78 13.31 -8.87
C PHE A 185 27.61 13.43 -10.14
N THR A 186 26.98 13.34 -11.32
CA THR A 186 27.71 13.45 -12.59
C THR A 186 28.35 14.82 -12.79
N ASN A 187 27.76 15.88 -12.23
CA ASN A 187 28.33 17.24 -12.30
C ASN A 187 29.40 17.49 -11.23
N ALA A 188 29.32 16.81 -10.08
CA ALA A 188 30.22 17.00 -8.96
C ALA A 188 31.50 16.17 -9.08
N LEU A 189 31.56 15.16 -9.94
CA LEU A 189 32.73 14.30 -10.05
C LEU A 189 33.51 14.58 -11.36
N PRO A 190 34.86 14.52 -11.33
CA PRO A 190 35.68 14.71 -12.53
C PRO A 190 35.33 13.73 -13.66
N SER A 191 35.46 14.17 -14.91
CA SER A 191 35.25 13.34 -16.10
C SER A 191 36.29 12.22 -16.29
N THR A 192 37.32 12.16 -15.43
CA THR A 192 38.30 11.07 -15.39
C THR A 192 37.77 9.82 -14.69
N TYR A 193 36.65 9.93 -13.96
CA TYR A 193 35.98 8.79 -13.36
C TYR A 193 34.89 8.27 -14.30
N ASN A 194 34.76 6.95 -14.37
CA ASN A 194 33.64 6.31 -15.03
C ASN A 194 32.47 6.20 -14.04
N ILE A 195 31.50 7.10 -14.19
CA ILE A 195 30.33 7.18 -13.29
C ILE A 195 29.23 6.26 -13.83
N LEU A 196 28.96 5.19 -13.08
CA LEU A 196 27.86 4.28 -13.31
C LEU A 196 26.66 4.74 -12.48
N LEU A 197 25.47 4.72 -13.07
CA LEU A 197 24.23 5.14 -12.41
C LEU A 197 23.24 3.98 -12.31
N ALA A 198 22.51 3.92 -11.20
CA ALA A 198 21.35 3.07 -11.03
C ALA A 198 20.22 3.81 -10.30
N GLU A 199 18.98 3.60 -10.75
CA GLU A 199 17.79 4.27 -10.20
C GLU A 199 17.02 3.38 -9.21
N ASN A 200 17.47 2.15 -9.01
CA ASN A 200 16.81 1.15 -8.17
C ASN A 200 17.80 0.06 -7.73
N GLY A 201 17.40 -0.76 -6.77
CA GLY A 201 18.23 -1.80 -6.18
C GLY A 201 18.51 -2.96 -7.13
N GLU A 202 17.57 -3.33 -7.99
CA GLU A 202 17.77 -4.36 -9.01
C GLU A 202 18.90 -4.00 -9.98
N ASN A 203 18.89 -2.77 -10.50
CA ASN A 203 19.94 -2.27 -11.38
C ASN A 203 21.25 -2.00 -10.61
N ALA A 204 21.17 -1.58 -9.34
CA ALA A 204 22.34 -1.45 -8.48
C ALA A 204 23.10 -2.77 -8.34
N LEU A 205 22.39 -3.86 -8.03
CA LEU A 205 22.99 -5.20 -7.94
C LEU A 205 23.56 -5.65 -9.29
N PHE A 206 22.82 -5.42 -10.39
CA PHE A 206 23.30 -5.74 -11.74
C PHE A 206 24.61 -5.02 -12.08
N GLN A 207 24.67 -3.70 -11.91
CA GLN A 207 25.86 -2.89 -12.16
C GLN A 207 27.03 -3.32 -11.26
N TYR A 208 26.76 -3.55 -9.98
CA TYR A 208 27.78 -3.97 -9.04
C TYR A 208 28.42 -5.30 -9.45
N PHE A 209 27.60 -6.32 -9.71
CA PHE A 209 28.10 -7.65 -10.06
C PHE A 209 28.67 -7.78 -11.47
N THR A 210 28.48 -6.77 -12.33
CA THR A 210 29.06 -6.76 -13.69
C THR A 210 30.28 -5.85 -13.82
N LYS A 211 30.44 -4.86 -12.94
CA LYS A 211 31.50 -3.85 -13.03
C LYS A 211 32.47 -3.83 -11.85
N ALA A 212 32.11 -4.42 -10.72
CA ALA A 212 32.86 -4.37 -9.45
C ALA A 212 33.44 -2.97 -9.17
N PRO A 213 32.57 -1.97 -8.98
CA PRO A 213 33.00 -0.58 -8.83
C PRO A 213 33.98 -0.41 -7.65
N ASP A 214 34.84 0.59 -7.77
CA ASP A 214 35.87 0.89 -6.77
C ASP A 214 35.25 1.57 -5.54
N ILE A 215 34.14 2.27 -5.73
CA ILE A 215 33.31 2.84 -4.67
C ILE A 215 31.85 2.88 -5.12
N MET A 216 30.95 2.70 -4.15
CA MET A 216 29.51 2.75 -4.35
C MET A 216 28.87 3.75 -3.39
N PHE A 217 28.04 4.66 -3.91
CA PHE A 217 27.20 5.58 -3.15
C PHE A 217 25.75 5.12 -3.25
N LEU A 218 25.18 4.62 -2.15
CA LEU A 218 23.93 3.88 -2.14
C LEU A 218 22.86 4.56 -1.30
N ASP A 219 21.82 5.08 -1.94
CA ASP A 219 20.63 5.54 -1.23
C ASP A 219 19.89 4.39 -0.52
N ILE A 220 19.32 4.70 0.65
CA ILE A 220 18.58 3.73 1.47
C ILE A 220 17.16 3.50 0.95
N GLY A 221 16.52 4.55 0.44
CA GLY A 221 15.10 4.61 0.08
C GLY A 221 14.86 4.34 -1.39
N LEU A 222 15.26 3.16 -1.89
CA LEU A 222 15.03 2.78 -3.28
C LEU A 222 13.61 2.22 -3.50
N PRO A 223 13.08 2.27 -4.74
CA PRO A 223 11.68 1.97 -5.05
C PRO A 223 11.34 0.48 -5.20
N ASP A 224 12.31 -0.44 -5.06
CA ASP A 224 12.11 -1.88 -5.32
C ASP A 224 12.65 -2.81 -4.21
N ILE A 225 13.77 -2.44 -3.57
CA ILE A 225 14.33 -3.05 -2.36
C ILE A 225 15.00 -2.00 -1.50
N SER A 226 15.24 -2.24 -0.21
CA SER A 226 15.98 -1.26 0.59
C SER A 226 17.46 -1.23 0.19
N GLY A 227 18.12 -0.07 0.28
CA GLY A 227 19.58 0.01 0.18
C GLY A 227 20.30 -0.87 1.21
N HIS A 228 19.67 -1.19 2.35
CA HIS A 228 20.21 -2.19 3.28
C HIS A 228 20.22 -3.61 2.70
N ASP A 229 19.23 -3.96 1.89
CA ASP A 229 19.18 -5.26 1.23
C ASP A 229 20.27 -5.36 0.16
N VAL A 230 20.47 -4.28 -0.60
CA VAL A 230 21.56 -4.16 -1.59
C VAL A 230 22.92 -4.29 -0.90
N LEU A 231 23.15 -3.55 0.19
CA LEU A 231 24.37 -3.60 1.00
C LEU A 231 24.66 -5.03 1.48
N ALA A 232 23.67 -5.68 2.09
CA ALA A 232 23.82 -7.03 2.62
C ALA A 232 24.12 -8.05 1.52
N LYS A 233 23.40 -7.97 0.40
CA LYS A 233 23.60 -8.87 -0.74
C LYS A 233 24.98 -8.71 -1.36
N ILE A 234 25.48 -7.50 -1.49
CA ILE A 234 26.82 -7.26 -2.02
C ILE A 234 27.88 -7.80 -1.06
N LEU A 235 27.80 -7.48 0.23
CA LEU A 235 28.81 -7.89 1.22
C LEU A 235 28.85 -9.40 1.48
N GLU A 236 27.79 -10.13 1.16
CA GLU A 236 27.78 -11.60 1.13
C GLU A 236 28.79 -12.16 0.11
N HIS A 237 29.02 -11.45 -0.99
CA HIS A 237 29.84 -11.92 -2.13
C HIS A 237 31.12 -11.11 -2.34
N ASP A 238 31.18 -9.87 -1.87
CA ASP A 238 32.39 -9.04 -1.81
C ASP A 238 32.51 -8.34 -0.45
N PRO A 239 33.07 -9.01 0.57
CA PRO A 239 33.28 -8.43 1.90
C PRO A 239 34.18 -7.18 1.91
N GLN A 240 34.92 -6.93 0.83
CA GLN A 240 35.81 -5.77 0.67
C GLN A 240 35.13 -4.59 -0.06
N ALA A 241 33.84 -4.70 -0.39
CA ALA A 241 33.09 -3.64 -1.03
C ALA A 241 33.22 -2.31 -0.26
N PHE A 242 33.52 -1.23 -0.98
CA PHE A 242 33.60 0.12 -0.41
C PHE A 242 32.30 0.88 -0.67
N ILE A 243 31.31 0.68 0.22
CA ILE A 243 29.94 1.20 0.07
C ILE A 243 29.69 2.30 1.10
N ILE A 244 29.27 3.47 0.60
CA ILE A 244 28.89 4.64 1.37
C ILE A 244 27.37 4.82 1.27
N MET A 245 26.67 4.80 2.40
CA MET A 245 25.22 4.98 2.40
C MET A 245 24.83 6.45 2.26
N LEU A 246 23.82 6.73 1.45
CA LEU A 246 23.20 8.05 1.34
C LEU A 246 21.90 8.05 2.13
N SER A 247 21.64 9.14 2.84
CA SER A 247 20.56 9.20 3.82
C SER A 247 19.92 10.58 3.90
N GLY A 248 18.62 10.62 4.17
CA GLY A 248 17.86 11.85 4.38
C GLY A 248 18.02 12.44 5.79
N LYS A 249 17.31 13.53 6.07
CA LYS A 249 17.30 14.12 7.42
C LYS A 249 16.54 13.21 8.41
N GLY A 250 17.19 12.84 9.52
CA GLY A 250 16.55 12.15 10.66
C GLY A 250 16.91 10.67 10.85
N ASP A 251 17.78 10.13 10.01
CA ASP A 251 18.05 8.70 9.83
C ASP A 251 19.11 8.07 10.78
N LYS A 252 19.14 8.45 12.07
CA LYS A 252 20.18 7.91 12.98
C LYS A 252 20.18 6.38 13.06
N ASP A 253 19.01 5.77 13.10
CA ASP A 253 18.87 4.30 13.19
C ASP A 253 19.32 3.61 11.90
N ASN A 254 19.01 4.20 10.74
CA ASN A 254 19.46 3.69 9.45
C ASN A 254 20.98 3.77 9.31
N VAL A 255 21.61 4.86 9.77
CA VAL A 255 23.07 5.00 9.80
C VAL A 255 23.71 3.93 10.70
N MET A 256 23.20 3.76 11.92
CA MET A 256 23.71 2.74 12.85
C MET A 256 23.55 1.32 12.29
N ARG A 257 22.40 1.04 11.66
CA ARG A 257 22.15 -0.24 10.99
C ARG A 257 23.15 -0.45 9.87
N ALA A 258 23.35 0.52 8.98
CA ALA A 258 24.28 0.39 7.86
C ALA A 258 25.71 0.07 8.31
N ILE A 259 26.22 0.82 9.29
CA ILE A 259 27.57 0.62 9.84
C ILE A 259 27.69 -0.79 10.43
N LYS A 260 26.70 -1.23 11.22
CA LYS A 260 26.67 -2.58 11.79
C LYS A 260 26.71 -3.68 10.72
N HIS A 261 26.16 -3.42 9.54
CA HIS A 261 26.13 -4.37 8.42
C HIS A 261 27.33 -4.23 7.47
N GLY A 262 28.33 -3.38 7.78
CA GLY A 262 29.60 -3.33 7.06
C GLY A 262 29.74 -2.18 6.06
N ALA A 263 28.81 -1.21 6.02
CA ALA A 263 29.00 0.02 5.27
C ALA A 263 30.26 0.76 5.75
N LYS A 264 31.01 1.35 4.81
CA LYS A 264 32.29 2.02 5.09
C LYS A 264 32.12 3.49 5.49
N GLY A 265 30.94 4.05 5.25
CA GLY A 265 30.60 5.39 5.66
C GLY A 265 29.16 5.75 5.35
N PHE A 266 28.80 6.99 5.68
CA PHE A 266 27.51 7.56 5.34
C PHE A 266 27.64 9.03 4.96
N ILE A 267 26.72 9.49 4.12
CA ILE A 267 26.55 10.89 3.74
C ILE A 267 25.09 11.28 3.93
N GLY A 268 24.84 12.29 4.77
CA GLY A 268 23.55 12.95 4.83
C GLY A 268 23.36 13.91 3.64
N LYS A 269 22.21 13.80 2.96
CA LYS A 269 21.76 14.72 1.92
C LYS A 269 21.52 16.13 2.53
N PRO A 270 21.89 17.24 1.85
CA PRO A 270 22.37 17.32 0.48
C PRO A 270 23.85 16.92 0.31
N LEU A 271 24.13 16.38 -0.87
CA LEU A 271 25.45 15.92 -1.30
C LEU A 271 26.31 17.11 -1.72
N THR A 272 27.60 17.06 -1.40
CA THR A 272 28.58 18.08 -1.79
C THR A 272 29.81 17.40 -2.36
N HIS A 273 30.47 18.06 -3.32
CA HIS A 273 31.72 17.60 -3.93
C HIS A 273 32.71 17.09 -2.86
N ASP A 274 32.98 17.89 -1.83
CA ASP A 274 33.98 17.57 -0.81
C ASP A 274 33.66 16.30 -0.01
N LYS A 275 32.37 16.04 0.25
CA LYS A 275 31.96 14.81 0.95
C LYS A 275 32.13 13.57 0.07
N LEU A 276 31.86 13.70 -1.24
CA LEU A 276 32.06 12.61 -2.19
C LEU A 276 33.55 12.31 -2.34
N GLN A 277 34.34 13.37 -2.60
CA GLN A 277 35.77 13.29 -2.79
C GLN A 277 36.49 12.68 -1.58
N HIS A 278 36.08 13.06 -0.36
CA HIS A 278 36.60 12.49 0.88
C HIS A 278 36.54 10.96 0.92
N TYR A 279 35.41 10.35 0.52
CA TYR A 279 35.28 8.90 0.52
C TYR A 279 35.94 8.24 -0.70
N ILE A 280 35.96 8.91 -1.85
CA ILE A 280 36.68 8.43 -3.05
C ILE A 280 38.16 8.26 -2.71
N GLU A 281 38.78 9.26 -2.07
CA GLU A 281 40.20 9.21 -1.65
C GLU A 281 40.51 8.13 -0.61
N GLN A 282 39.50 7.69 0.14
CA GLN A 282 39.63 6.62 1.14
C GLN A 282 39.39 5.22 0.58
N SER A 283 38.88 5.09 -0.65
CA SER A 283 38.63 3.78 -1.21
C SER A 283 39.96 3.05 -1.46
N PRO A 284 40.18 1.87 -0.88
CA PRO A 284 41.40 1.10 -1.10
C PRO A 284 41.48 0.51 -2.52
N HIS A 285 40.41 0.64 -3.31
CA HIS A 285 40.33 0.15 -4.68
C HIS A 285 40.72 1.23 -5.70
N ILE A 286 40.91 2.48 -5.27
CA ILE A 286 41.31 3.58 -6.13
C ILE A 286 42.79 3.85 -5.92
N GLN A 287 43.59 3.68 -6.97
CA GLN A 287 44.99 4.09 -6.95
C GLN A 287 45.04 5.61 -7.17
N THR A 288 45.44 6.36 -6.13
CA THR A 288 45.63 7.80 -6.25
C THR A 288 46.77 8.04 -7.23
N ILE A 289 46.48 8.69 -8.37
CA ILE A 289 47.54 9.26 -9.22
C ILE A 289 48.12 10.41 -8.39
N ASN A 290 49.18 10.14 -7.63
CA ASN A 290 49.99 11.20 -7.05
C ASN A 290 50.58 11.97 -8.23
N GLY A 291 49.96 13.10 -8.56
CA GLY A 291 50.50 14.11 -9.47
C GLY A 291 51.68 14.85 -8.85
#